data_AF-A0A963FBQ8-F1
#
_entry.id   AF-A0A963FBQ8-F1
#
_cell.length_a   1.000
_cell.length_b   1.000
_cell.length_c   1.000
_cell.angle_alpha   90.00
_cell.angle_beta   90.00
_cell.angle_gamma   90.00
#
_symmetry.space_group_name_H-M   'P 1'
#
loop_
_entity.id
_entity.type
_entity.pdbx_description
1 polymer ?
#
loop_
_entity_poly.entity_id
_entity_poly.type
_entity_poly.pdbx_seq_one_letter_code
_entity_poly.pdbx_strand_id
1 'polypeptide(L)'
;MAQFRTCPDTGLYFHKSAESLIKANAVAAAVALLVAGILGLLVVLTRWQAIHLLPADQFYMALTAHGIDALIFWIIFFEMAVLYVASSVLLR
;
A
#
# COMPACT_ATOMS: atom_id res chain seq x y z
N MET A 1 23.93 1.11 18.68
CA MET A 1 22.46 1.02 18.74
C MET A 1 22.08 -0.45 18.75
N ALA A 2 21.13 -0.89 19.59
CA ALA A 2 20.81 -2.31 19.68
C ALA A 2 20.25 -2.84 18.35
N GLN A 3 20.75 -4.00 17.91
CA GLN A 3 20.33 -4.66 16.66
C GLN A 3 18.91 -5.23 16.77
N PHE A 4 18.49 -5.57 17.99
CA PHE A 4 17.19 -6.13 18.29
C PHE A 4 16.49 -5.35 19.40
N ARG A 5 15.16 -5.33 19.37
CA ARG A 5 14.31 -4.86 20.48
C ARG A 5 13.13 -5.81 20.69
N THR A 6 12.59 -5.83 21.89
CA THR A 6 11.33 -6.50 22.20
C THR A 6 10.24 -5.44 22.31
N CYS A 7 9.10 -5.67 21.68
CA CYS A 7 7.93 -4.81 21.83
C CYS A 7 7.35 -4.98 23.25
N PRO A 8 7.18 -3.91 24.04
CA PRO A 8 6.63 -4.03 25.39
C PRO A 8 5.16 -4.48 25.39
N ASP A 9 4.40 -4.13 24.35
CA ASP A 9 2.96 -4.40 24.28
C ASP A 9 2.66 -5.82 23.79
N THR A 10 3.44 -6.31 22.82
CA THR A 10 3.17 -7.60 22.15
C THR A 10 4.18 -8.69 22.51
N GLY A 11 5.29 -8.35 23.16
CA GLY A 11 6.40 -9.28 23.42
C GLY A 11 7.18 -9.73 22.17
N LEU A 12 6.83 -9.24 20.98
CA LEU A 12 7.47 -9.63 19.72
C LEU A 12 8.89 -9.07 19.60
N TYR A 13 9.79 -9.85 19.00
CA TYR A 13 11.17 -9.48 18.74
C TYR A 13 11.34 -8.85 17.36
N PHE A 14 12.01 -7.71 17.30
CA PHE A 14 12.24 -6.97 16.06
C PHE A 14 13.73 -6.80 15.80
N HIS A 15 14.18 -7.18 14.60
CA HIS A 15 15.48 -6.81 14.06
C HIS A 15 15.42 -5.42 13.42
N LYS A 16 16.33 -4.51 13.79
CA LYS A 16 16.27 -3.09 13.41
C LYS A 16 16.18 -2.86 11.89
N SER A 17 16.97 -3.57 11.10
CA SER A 17 16.96 -3.40 9.64
C SER A 17 15.65 -3.88 9.02
N ALA A 18 15.11 -5.01 9.52
CA ALA A 18 13.84 -5.54 9.03
C ALA A 18 12.68 -4.63 9.43
N GLU A 19 12.65 -4.16 10.68
CA GLU A 19 11.64 -3.20 11.17
C GLU A 19 11.60 -1.93 10.32
N SER A 20 12.76 -1.44 9.88
CA SER A 20 12.84 -0.25 9.03
C SER A 20 12.23 -0.50 7.66
N LEU A 21 12.49 -1.67 7.06
CA LEU A 21 11.91 -2.08 5.79
C LEU A 21 10.41 -2.37 5.90
N ILE A 22 9.95 -2.99 7.00
CA ILE A 22 8.52 -3.18 7.31
C ILE A 22 7.80 -1.84 7.27
N LYS A 23 8.31 -0.85 8.01
CA LYS A 23 7.70 0.49 8.08
C LYS A 23 7.70 1.20 6.74
N ALA A 24 8.82 1.16 6.00
CA ALA A 24 8.91 1.81 4.70
C ALA A 24 7.91 1.23 3.70
N ASN A 25 7.85 -0.10 3.59
CA ASN A 25 6.91 -0.78 2.69
C ASN A 25 5.45 -0.58 3.14
N ALA A 26 5.16 -0.66 4.44
CA ALA A 26 3.80 -0.45 4.94
C ALA A 26 3.29 0.98 4.68
N VAL A 27 4.14 1.99 4.86
CA VAL A 27 3.78 3.39 4.55
C VAL A 27 3.61 3.59 3.06
N ALA A 28 4.53 3.07 2.24
CA ALA A 28 4.42 3.14 0.77
C ALA A 28 3.13 2.47 0.27
N ALA A 29 2.76 1.32 0.83
CA ALA A 29 1.51 0.63 0.54
C ALA A 29 0.31 1.54 0.90
N ALA A 30 0.24 2.07 2.12
CA ALA A 30 -0.88 2.93 2.53
C ALA A 30 -1.05 4.15 1.62
N VAL A 31 0.06 4.77 1.17
CA VAL A 31 0.02 5.89 0.22
C VAL A 31 -0.45 5.43 -1.16
N ALA A 32 0.06 4.31 -1.68
CA ALA A 32 -0.40 3.73 -2.95
C ALA A 32 -1.90 3.42 -2.92
N LEU A 33 -2.41 2.83 -1.82
CA LEU A 33 -3.84 2.58 -1.66
C LEU A 33 -4.67 3.87 -1.68
N LEU A 34 -4.19 4.94 -1.04
CA LEU A 34 -4.88 6.23 -1.06
C LEU A 34 -4.96 6.79 -2.48
N VAL A 35 -3.86 6.75 -3.23
CA VAL A 35 -3.81 7.23 -4.63
C VAL A 35 -4.72 6.37 -5.52
N ALA A 36 -4.62 5.04 -5.40
CA ALA A 36 -5.51 4.10 -6.08
C ALA A 36 -6.98 4.39 -5.76
N GLY A 37 -7.32 4.68 -4.50
CA GLY A 37 -8.67 5.04 -4.05
C GLY A 37 -9.17 6.34 -4.67
N ILE A 38 -8.34 7.38 -4.73
CA ILE A 38 -8.68 8.65 -5.40
C ILE A 38 -8.94 8.42 -6.90
N LEU A 39 -8.06 7.67 -7.58
CA LEU A 39 -8.23 7.33 -8.99
C LEU A 39 -9.52 6.51 -9.22
N GLY A 40 -9.82 5.57 -8.32
CA GLY A 40 -11.06 4.80 -8.34
C GLY A 40 -12.31 5.66 -8.18
N LEU A 41 -12.27 6.67 -7.29
CA LEU A 41 -13.36 7.65 -7.15
C LEU A 41 -13.55 8.46 -8.43
N LEU A 42 -12.48 8.91 -9.08
CA LEU A 42 -12.57 9.59 -10.38
C LEU A 42 -13.25 8.72 -11.43
N VAL A 43 -12.91 7.42 -11.48
CA VAL A 43 -13.53 6.45 -12.39
C VAL A 43 -15.01 6.28 -12.09
N VAL A 44 -15.39 6.01 -10.84
CA VAL A 44 -16.79 5.77 -10.44
C VAL A 44 -17.65 7.02 -10.64
N LEU A 45 -17.16 8.19 -10.23
CA LEU A 45 -17.85 9.47 -10.43
C LEU A 45 -17.91 9.92 -11.89
N THR A 46 -17.21 9.24 -12.81
CA THR A 46 -17.37 9.46 -14.26
C THR A 46 -18.32 8.46 -14.90
N ARG A 47 -18.51 7.28 -14.30
CA ARG A 47 -19.42 6.24 -14.80
C ARG A 47 -20.82 6.29 -14.17
N TRP A 48 -21.03 7.18 -13.21
CA TRP A 48 -22.34 7.45 -12.65
C TRP A 48 -23.19 8.22 -13.66
N GLN A 49 -24.39 7.74 -13.97
CA GLN A 49 -25.35 8.40 -14.86
C GLN A 49 -25.59 9.92 -14.61
N ALA A 50 -25.46 10.40 -13.38
CA ALA A 50 -25.69 11.81 -13.05
C ALA A 50 -24.41 12.67 -13.06
N ILE A 51 -23.23 12.05 -12.92
CA ILE A 51 -21.95 12.76 -12.75
C ILE A 51 -20.96 12.21 -13.78
N HIS A 52 -20.36 13.10 -14.56
CA HIS A 52 -19.41 12.76 -15.62
C HIS A 52 -18.14 13.60 -15.44
N LEU A 53 -17.42 13.33 -14.35
CA LEU A 53 -16.38 14.23 -13.86
C LEU A 53 -15.20 14.39 -14.83
N LEU A 54 -14.82 13.32 -15.54
CA LEU A 54 -13.70 13.33 -16.48
C LEU A 54 -14.16 13.23 -17.95
N PRO A 55 -13.48 13.92 -18.88
CA PRO A 55 -13.61 13.65 -20.31
C PRO A 55 -13.04 12.27 -20.69
N ALA A 56 -13.38 11.77 -21.88
CA ALA A 56 -13.10 10.39 -22.28
C ALA A 56 -11.61 10.03 -22.34
N ASP A 57 -10.75 10.95 -22.79
CA ASP A 57 -9.30 10.76 -22.86
C ASP A 57 -8.68 10.60 -21.46
N GLN A 58 -9.10 11.45 -20.51
CA GLN A 58 -8.63 11.39 -19.13
C GLN A 58 -9.22 10.21 -18.36
N PHE A 59 -10.45 9.79 -18.68
CA PHE A 59 -11.08 8.62 -18.06
C PHE A 59 -10.25 7.35 -18.23
N TYR A 60 -9.80 7.06 -19.45
CA TYR A 60 -9.00 5.85 -19.71
C TYR A 60 -7.61 5.94 -19.07
N MET A 61 -7.00 7.13 -19.04
CA MET A 61 -5.77 7.35 -18.28
C MET A 61 -5.97 7.05 -16.78
N ALA A 62 -7.02 7.60 -16.17
CA ALA A 62 -7.33 7.39 -14.75
C ALA A 62 -7.67 5.92 -14.45
N LEU A 63 -8.41 5.25 -15.35
CA LEU A 63 -8.74 3.83 -15.23
C LEU A 63 -7.48 2.94 -15.29
N THR A 64 -6.60 3.19 -16.26
CA THR A 64 -5.34 2.45 -16.37
C THR A 64 -4.44 2.73 -15.16
N ALA A 65 -4.31 3.98 -14.74
CA ALA A 65 -3.54 4.36 -13.56
C ALA A 65 -4.09 3.69 -12.28
N HIS A 66 -5.42 3.69 -12.09
CA HIS A 66 -6.07 3.01 -10.96
C HIS A 66 -5.72 1.52 -10.94
N GLY A 67 -5.84 0.83 -12.09
CA GLY A 67 -5.54 -0.59 -12.18
C GLY A 67 -4.08 -0.92 -11.87
N ILE A 68 -3.14 -0.14 -12.42
CA ILE A 68 -1.70 -0.30 -12.15
C ILE A 68 -1.42 -0.06 -10.66
N ASP A 69 -1.94 1.01 -10.07
CA ASP A 69 -1.71 1.34 -8.67
C ASP A 69 -2.31 0.29 -7.72
N ALA A 70 -3.58 -0.04 -7.91
CA ALA A 70 -4.29 -0.99 -7.05
C ALA A 70 -3.76 -2.42 -7.14
N LEU A 71 -3.34 -2.89 -8.33
CA LEU A 71 -2.95 -4.29 -8.55
C LEU A 71 -1.45 -4.53 -8.51
N ILE A 72 -0.62 -3.49 -8.65
CA ILE A 72 0.84 -3.63 -8.66
C ILE A 72 1.44 -2.90 -7.47
N PHE A 73 1.33 -1.57 -7.43
CA PHE A 73 2.05 -0.79 -6.41
C PHE A 73 1.53 -1.05 -4.99
N TRP A 74 0.22 -0.94 -4.77
CA TRP A 74 -0.40 -1.28 -3.48
C TRP A 74 -0.04 -2.70 -3.03
N ILE A 75 -0.29 -3.69 -3.89
CA ILE A 75 -0.14 -5.11 -3.54
C ILE A 75 1.33 -5.42 -3.23
N ILE A 76 2.28 -5.02 -4.09
CA ILE A 76 3.69 -5.39 -3.90
C ILE A 76 4.26 -4.76 -2.62
N PHE A 77 4.00 -3.47 -2.37
CA PHE A 77 4.50 -2.85 -1.14
C PHE A 77 3.84 -3.47 0.10
N PHE A 78 2.54 -3.76 0.05
CA PHE A 78 1.84 -4.42 1.13
C PHE A 78 2.40 -5.82 1.40
N GLU A 79 2.56 -6.64 0.37
CA GLU A 79 3.11 -7.99 0.44
C GLU A 79 4.52 -7.99 1.01
N MET A 80 5.41 -7.09 0.55
CA MET A 80 6.76 -6.99 1.07
C MET A 80 6.79 -6.63 2.56
N ALA A 81 5.90 -5.73 3.01
CA ALA A 81 5.78 -5.41 4.43
C ALA A 81 5.36 -6.65 5.24
N VAL A 82 4.36 -7.40 4.77
CA VAL A 82 3.88 -8.63 5.41
C VAL A 82 4.96 -9.71 5.42
N LEU A 83 5.69 -9.91 4.33
CA LEU A 83 6.77 -10.89 4.23
C LEU A 83 7.90 -10.57 5.20
N TYR A 84 8.30 -9.31 5.36
CA TYR A 84 9.29 -8.95 6.36
C TYR A 84 8.81 -9.21 7.79
N VAL A 85 7.54 -8.90 8.11
CA VAL A 85 6.96 -9.24 9.43
C VAL A 85 6.96 -10.75 9.64
N ALA A 86 6.42 -11.52 8.69
CA ALA A 86 6.32 -12.97 8.80
C ALA A 86 7.70 -13.62 8.95
N SER A 87 8.65 -13.26 8.10
CA SER A 87 9.99 -13.88 8.09
C SER A 87 10.86 -13.47 9.27
N SER A 88 10.80 -12.22 9.73
CA SER A 88 11.77 -11.70 10.72
C SER A 88 11.23 -11.51 12.14
N VAL A 89 9.90 -11.49 12.29
CA VAL A 89 9.23 -11.27 13.59
C VAL A 89 8.49 -12.51 14.04
N LEU A 90 7.76 -13.18 13.13
CA LEU A 90 6.91 -14.32 13.49
C LEU A 90 7.64 -15.67 13.43
N LEU A 91 8.40 -15.92 12.36
CA LEU A 91 9.05 -17.22 12.13
C LEU A 91 10.40 -17.40 12.83
N ARG A 92 10.98 -16.29 13.31
CA ARG A 92 12.22 -16.17 14.06
C ARG A 92 13.44 -16.92 13.52
#